data_AF-A0A939Z9W0-F1
#
_entry.id   AF-A0A939Z9W0-F1
#
_cell.length_a   1.000
_cell.length_b   1.000
_cell.length_c   1.000
_cell.angle_alpha   90.00
_cell.angle_beta   90.00
_cell.angle_gamma   90.00
#
_symmetry.space_group_name_H-M   'P 1'
#
loop_
_entity.id
_entity.type
_entity.pdbx_description
1 polymer ?
#
loop_
_entity_poly.entity_id
_entity_poly.type
_entity_poly.pdbx_seq_one_letter_code
_entity_poly.pdbx_strand_id
1 'polypeptide(L)'
;MKKISKEILIRDMDPELKRILYGKSMIAECSSFVFYGKQIILSEDPLALPEEFEVAPVEDFSEAIPLTDYSISFGDLDAEQKYIYTQLLCNPFDGRIGAEYVYLLYQELERHLFTHDINNVFDMIIKLRGFYKDPGSFRNYSARVMLFISALMKSKVLFDKALSSFMFPEDYTYLNGYYFYAKDKIGIQLDAKDLMAFASKFGFTNKSNINRYPEIFEECLEEVFIKNEIGKGIPVKDCVNITEYSDEKQTNGFFSRADSPFANKSVYCSSFNCKITGDGKEKVSRILKEAHNLAKFKIAELRSKKILPEEKTTAKRNAALKKGISETALAKMENGLVSDFDNAVSPEEKYEACCRLCKHYYTYRTVQPLYSGRCIDCCKAAWDLISEIAADYKAKRENEKELIEKQIELFTASGDDFMKKILLSRLENLDREYRFTRIVLSFEYAVTVLKEKKLNGEALKVCDMAIEHYSNYPKDLKPAEMIASQKINNFKNEKKAIGELLK
;
A
#
# COMPACT_ATOMS: atom_id res chain seq x y z
N MET A 1 -6.77 31.97 15.32
CA MET A 1 -6.48 31.61 13.91
C MET A 1 -5.75 32.76 13.25
N LYS A 2 -4.85 32.47 12.31
CA LYS A 2 -4.05 33.43 11.54
C LYS A 2 -4.33 33.19 10.06
N LYS A 3 -4.53 34.27 9.29
CA LYS A 3 -4.65 34.19 7.83
C LYS A 3 -3.26 34.25 7.21
N ILE A 4 -2.98 33.35 6.26
CA ILE A 4 -1.72 33.32 5.50
C ILE A 4 -2.07 33.43 4.02
N SER A 5 -1.34 34.27 3.29
CA SER A 5 -1.39 34.33 1.82
C SER A 5 -0.42 33.32 1.22
N LYS A 6 -0.81 32.71 0.10
CA LYS A 6 0.02 31.82 -0.72
C LYS A 6 1.38 32.42 -1.07
N GLU A 7 1.44 33.69 -1.44
CA GLU A 7 2.68 34.38 -1.80
C GLU A 7 3.71 34.39 -0.66
N ILE A 8 3.26 34.70 0.57
CA ILE A 8 4.11 34.68 1.77
C ILE A 8 4.63 33.28 2.03
N LEU A 9 3.79 32.24 1.92
CA LEU A 9 4.24 30.86 2.10
C LEU A 9 5.30 30.48 1.07
N ILE A 10 5.07 30.80 -0.22
CA ILE A 10 6.02 30.51 -1.30
C ILE A 10 7.35 31.25 -1.10
N ARG A 11 7.32 32.44 -0.49
CA ARG A 11 8.54 33.17 -0.14
C ARG A 11 9.38 32.40 0.87
N ASP A 12 8.74 31.83 1.88
CA ASP A 12 9.38 31.22 3.05
C ASP A 12 9.59 29.69 2.90
N MET A 13 9.11 29.11 1.80
CA MET A 13 9.25 27.70 1.41
C MET A 13 10.72 27.29 1.22
N ASP A 14 11.02 26.00 1.45
CA ASP A 14 12.33 25.42 1.14
C ASP A 14 12.74 25.77 -0.32
N PRO A 15 13.95 26.29 -0.56
CA PRO A 15 14.34 26.79 -1.89
C PRO A 15 14.28 25.73 -3.00
N GLU A 16 14.56 24.47 -2.66
CA GLU A 16 14.54 23.37 -3.61
C GLU A 16 13.09 23.00 -3.96
N LEU A 17 12.21 22.90 -2.96
CA LEU A 17 10.77 22.72 -3.17
C LEU A 17 10.14 23.87 -3.94
N LYS A 18 10.46 25.11 -3.57
CA LYS A 18 9.97 26.31 -4.25
C LYS A 18 10.31 26.29 -5.74
N ARG A 19 11.55 25.91 -6.07
CA ARG A 19 11.99 25.79 -7.47
C ARG A 19 11.23 24.71 -8.22
N ILE A 20 10.95 23.58 -7.57
CA ILE A 20 10.21 22.45 -8.18
C ILE A 20 8.74 22.83 -8.41
N LEU A 21 8.06 23.29 -7.36
CA LEU A 21 6.61 23.50 -7.35
C LEU A 21 6.20 24.80 -8.05
N TYR A 22 7.00 25.85 -7.93
CA TYR A 22 6.69 27.21 -8.42
C TYR A 22 7.72 27.75 -9.41
N GLY A 23 8.52 26.87 -10.02
CA GLY A 23 9.45 27.21 -11.10
C GLY A 23 8.75 27.59 -12.40
N LYS A 24 9.54 28.04 -13.39
CA LYS A 24 9.02 28.54 -14.70
C LYS A 24 8.25 27.50 -15.53
N SER A 25 8.35 26.21 -15.20
CA SER A 25 7.64 25.12 -15.87
C SER A 25 6.43 24.70 -15.04
N MET A 26 5.36 25.47 -15.09
CA MET A 26 4.08 25.05 -14.51
C MET A 26 3.43 24.01 -15.43
N ILE A 27 2.90 22.97 -14.82
CA ILE A 27 2.01 22.03 -15.48
C ILE A 27 0.61 22.66 -15.44
N ALA A 28 -0.07 22.72 -16.58
CA ALA A 28 -1.43 23.24 -16.64
C ALA A 28 -2.38 22.39 -15.77
N GLU A 29 -3.23 23.05 -14.98
CA GLU A 29 -4.08 22.44 -13.94
C GLU A 29 -5.08 21.40 -14.47
N CYS A 30 -5.36 21.41 -15.77
CA CYS A 30 -6.09 20.34 -16.48
C CYS A 30 -5.48 20.18 -17.87
N SER A 31 -4.82 19.05 -18.14
CA SER A 31 -4.22 18.82 -19.45
C SER A 31 -4.10 17.35 -19.80
N SER A 32 -4.17 17.06 -21.09
CA SER A 32 -3.95 15.72 -21.66
C SER A 32 -2.78 15.82 -22.62
N PHE A 33 -1.72 15.06 -22.40
CA PHE A 33 -0.50 15.12 -23.21
C PHE A 33 0.20 13.77 -23.32
N VAL A 34 1.09 13.63 -24.30
CA VAL A 34 1.88 12.42 -24.51
C VAL A 34 3.26 12.59 -23.88
N PHE A 35 3.58 11.76 -22.89
CA PHE A 35 4.88 11.68 -22.23
C PHE A 35 5.58 10.38 -22.61
N TYR A 36 6.67 10.45 -23.38
CA TYR A 36 7.43 9.28 -23.86
C TYR A 36 6.55 8.17 -24.48
N GLY A 37 5.53 8.57 -25.26
CA GLY A 37 4.60 7.64 -25.92
C GLY A 37 3.48 7.12 -25.03
N LYS A 38 3.31 7.67 -23.82
CA LYS A 38 2.16 7.39 -22.94
C LYS A 38 1.25 8.60 -22.82
N GLN A 39 -0.05 8.34 -22.92
CA GLN A 39 -1.05 9.35 -22.64
C GLN A 39 -1.11 9.59 -21.13
N ILE A 40 -0.88 10.83 -20.72
CA ILE A 40 -1.02 11.31 -19.36
C ILE A 40 -2.19 12.30 -19.35
N ILE A 41 -3.09 12.14 -18.39
CA ILE A 41 -4.17 13.08 -18.15
C ILE A 41 -4.03 13.60 -16.73
N LEU A 42 -4.01 14.91 -16.60
CA LEU A 42 -4.03 15.62 -15.33
C LEU A 42 -5.40 16.26 -15.18
N SER A 43 -6.10 15.89 -14.13
CA SER A 43 -7.32 16.59 -13.69
C SER A 43 -6.97 17.70 -12.71
N GLU A 44 -8.01 18.40 -12.27
CA GLU A 44 -7.95 19.42 -11.22
C GLU A 44 -7.15 18.93 -10.02
N ASP A 45 -6.32 19.83 -9.50
CA ASP A 45 -5.39 19.55 -8.45
C ASP A 45 -6.09 19.69 -7.08
N PRO A 46 -6.37 18.57 -6.37
CA PRO A 46 -6.99 18.66 -5.06
C PRO A 46 -6.09 19.33 -4.02
N LEU A 47 -4.79 19.46 -4.28
CA LEU A 47 -3.82 20.01 -3.33
C LEU A 47 -3.42 21.46 -3.66
N ALA A 48 -4.05 22.08 -4.66
CA ALA A 48 -3.83 23.47 -5.00
C ALA A 48 -4.03 24.38 -3.78
N LEU A 49 -2.99 25.15 -3.46
CA LEU A 49 -3.07 26.15 -2.40
C LEU A 49 -3.97 27.31 -2.86
N PRO A 50 -5.02 27.65 -2.08
CA PRO A 50 -5.83 28.85 -2.33
C PRO A 50 -4.98 30.10 -2.07
N GLU A 51 -5.37 31.23 -2.66
CA GLU A 51 -4.66 32.51 -2.50
C GLU A 51 -4.50 32.93 -1.04
N GLU A 52 -5.52 32.64 -0.23
CA GLU A 52 -5.45 32.83 1.22
C GLU A 52 -6.16 31.67 1.94
N PHE A 53 -5.64 31.30 3.11
CA PHE A 53 -6.24 30.28 3.97
C PHE A 53 -5.95 30.56 5.45
N GLU A 54 -6.76 29.97 6.33
CA GLU A 54 -6.64 30.11 7.77
C GLU A 54 -5.83 28.96 8.35
N VAL A 55 -4.97 29.30 9.32
CA VAL A 55 -4.16 28.35 10.08
C VAL A 55 -4.27 28.61 11.58
N ALA A 56 -4.01 27.59 12.37
CA ALA A 56 -3.88 27.67 13.82
C ALA A 56 -2.45 27.24 14.19
N PRO A 57 -1.59 28.16 14.66
CA PRO A 57 -0.23 27.80 15.07
C PRO A 57 -0.21 26.74 16.16
N VAL A 58 0.68 25.76 16.00
CA VAL A 58 0.94 24.68 16.95
C VAL A 58 2.38 24.85 17.47
N GLU A 59 2.55 24.93 18.79
CA GLU A 59 3.87 25.13 19.42
C GLU A 59 4.69 23.83 19.46
N ASP A 60 4.04 22.70 19.73
CA ASP A 60 4.66 21.37 19.69
C ASP A 60 4.01 20.49 18.63
N PHE A 61 4.76 20.20 17.55
CA PHE A 61 4.31 19.28 16.50
C PHE A 61 4.12 17.85 16.99
N SER A 62 4.67 17.48 18.17
CA SER A 62 4.37 16.19 18.77
C SER A 62 2.90 16.06 19.19
N GLU A 63 2.23 17.19 19.52
CA GLU A 63 0.81 17.26 19.91
C GLU A 63 -0.13 17.49 18.72
N ALA A 64 0.42 17.49 17.51
CA ALA A 64 -0.32 17.63 16.27
C ALA A 64 -1.25 16.44 16.00
N ILE A 65 -2.40 16.73 15.39
CA ILE A 65 -3.30 15.69 14.89
C ILE A 65 -2.62 15.03 13.67
N PRO A 66 -2.35 13.71 13.69
CA PRO A 66 -1.87 13.02 12.50
C PRO A 66 -2.99 12.90 11.48
N LEU A 67 -2.66 12.94 10.19
CA LEU A 67 -3.59 12.61 9.12
C LEU A 67 -4.00 11.14 9.20
N THR A 68 -5.30 10.90 9.36
CA THR A 68 -5.88 9.55 9.49
C THR A 68 -6.22 8.93 8.13
N ASP A 69 -6.39 9.75 7.09
CA ASP A 69 -6.59 9.34 5.71
C ASP A 69 -5.50 9.96 4.79
N TYR A 70 -4.91 9.13 3.93
CA TYR A 70 -3.91 9.53 2.94
C TYR A 70 -4.53 10.15 1.69
N SER A 71 -5.87 10.19 1.64
CA SER A 71 -6.66 10.55 0.49
C SER A 71 -7.25 11.98 0.57
N ILE A 72 -6.86 12.71 1.63
CA ILE A 72 -7.22 14.07 2.03
C ILE A 72 -6.60 15.11 1.10
N SER A 73 -7.37 16.15 0.76
CA SER A 73 -6.94 17.32 -0.01
C SER A 73 -6.47 18.47 0.90
N PHE A 74 -5.79 19.50 0.37
CA PHE A 74 -5.39 20.65 1.21
C PHE A 74 -6.61 21.38 1.78
N GLY A 75 -7.71 21.43 1.01
CA GLY A 75 -8.97 22.04 1.44
C GLY A 75 -9.56 21.35 2.67
N ASP A 76 -9.42 20.02 2.75
CA ASP A 76 -9.96 19.17 3.81
C ASP A 76 -9.19 19.27 5.14
N LEU A 77 -7.99 19.84 5.12
CA LEU A 77 -7.19 20.02 6.32
C LEU A 77 -7.83 21.05 7.27
N ASP A 78 -7.87 20.75 8.56
CA ASP A 78 -8.24 21.74 9.57
C ASP A 78 -7.15 22.83 9.73
N ALA A 79 -7.42 23.86 10.53
CA ALA A 79 -6.50 24.99 10.69
C ALA A 79 -5.14 24.60 11.31
N GLU A 80 -5.10 23.63 12.24
CA GLU A 80 -3.85 23.13 12.84
C GLU A 80 -3.07 22.31 11.80
N GLN A 81 -3.75 21.42 11.09
CA GLN A 81 -3.17 20.58 10.04
C GLN A 81 -2.63 21.42 8.88
N LYS A 82 -3.34 22.47 8.47
CA LYS A 82 -2.87 23.46 7.50
C LYS A 82 -1.59 24.13 7.99
N TYR A 83 -1.54 24.54 9.26
CA TYR A 83 -0.32 25.10 9.85
C TYR A 83 0.85 24.13 9.73
N ILE A 84 0.69 22.88 10.18
CA ILE A 84 1.75 21.87 10.14
C ILE A 84 2.21 21.62 8.70
N TYR A 85 1.28 21.52 7.75
CA TYR A 85 1.64 21.37 6.34
C TYR A 85 2.43 22.58 5.80
N THR A 86 2.08 23.82 6.20
CA THR A 86 2.91 24.98 5.83
C THR A 86 4.32 24.90 6.42
N GLN A 87 4.47 24.41 7.66
CA GLN A 87 5.78 24.22 8.28
C GLN A 87 6.59 23.14 7.54
N LEU A 88 5.94 22.07 7.08
CA LEU A 88 6.55 21.05 6.24
C LEU A 88 7.06 21.66 4.92
N LEU A 89 6.29 22.52 4.27
CA LEU A 89 6.71 23.16 3.03
C LEU A 89 7.92 24.10 3.25
N CYS A 90 8.00 24.77 4.40
CA CYS A 90 9.15 25.60 4.77
C CYS A 90 10.40 24.76 5.11
N ASN A 91 10.24 23.61 5.76
CA ASN A 91 11.32 22.68 6.04
C ASN A 91 10.83 21.22 5.97
N PRO A 92 10.96 20.56 4.80
CA PRO A 92 10.45 19.21 4.62
C PRO A 92 11.30 18.15 5.33
N PHE A 93 12.39 18.53 5.98
CA PHE A 93 13.27 17.65 6.75
C PHE A 93 13.23 17.95 8.25
N ASP A 94 12.12 18.52 8.72
CA ASP A 94 11.87 18.66 10.14
C ASP A 94 11.37 17.34 10.73
N GLY A 95 12.23 16.68 11.51
CA GLY A 95 11.95 15.37 12.11
C GLY A 95 10.82 15.38 13.15
N ARG A 96 10.31 16.57 13.50
CA ARG A 96 9.16 16.75 14.39
C ARG A 96 7.82 16.62 13.65
N ILE A 97 7.80 16.75 12.32
CA ILE A 97 6.58 16.67 11.53
C ILE A 97 6.27 15.22 11.18
N GLY A 98 5.01 14.83 11.38
CA GLY A 98 4.51 13.48 11.05
C GLY A 98 4.69 13.15 9.57
N ALA A 99 5.13 11.93 9.28
CA ALA A 99 5.43 11.50 7.91
C ALA A 99 4.20 11.37 7.00
N GLU A 100 3.01 11.36 7.58
CA GLU A 100 1.75 11.44 6.86
C GLU A 100 1.58 12.76 6.09
N TYR A 101 2.11 13.89 6.59
CA TYR A 101 2.10 15.15 5.85
C TYR A 101 3.04 15.13 4.63
N VAL A 102 4.11 14.35 4.69
CA VAL A 102 5.04 14.14 3.56
C VAL A 102 4.32 13.44 2.41
N TYR A 103 3.34 12.59 2.71
CA TYR A 103 2.54 11.95 1.69
C TYR A 103 1.69 12.95 0.88
N LEU A 104 1.23 14.05 1.50
CA LEU A 104 0.57 15.14 0.79
C LEU A 104 1.55 15.85 -0.15
N LEU A 105 2.73 16.24 0.35
CA LEU A 105 3.78 16.85 -0.48
C LEU A 105 4.19 15.92 -1.63
N TYR A 106 4.28 14.62 -1.39
CA TYR A 106 4.64 13.64 -2.41
C TYR A 106 3.65 13.61 -3.57
N GLN A 107 2.34 13.74 -3.30
CA GLN A 107 1.33 13.78 -4.36
C GLN A 107 1.55 14.99 -5.29
N GLU A 108 2.00 16.13 -4.76
CA GLU A 108 2.40 17.28 -5.58
C GLU A 108 3.62 16.97 -6.43
N LEU A 109 4.66 16.39 -5.83
CA LEU A 109 5.87 16.00 -6.55
C LEU A 109 5.57 15.03 -7.71
N GLU A 110 4.57 14.15 -7.59
CA GLU A 110 4.16 13.26 -8.69
C GLU A 110 3.70 14.01 -9.93
N ARG A 111 2.92 15.10 -9.78
CA ARG A 111 2.52 15.94 -10.91
C ARG A 111 3.77 16.50 -11.59
N HIS A 112 4.73 17.01 -10.81
CA HIS A 112 5.94 17.64 -11.33
C HIS A 112 6.94 16.68 -12.01
N LEU A 113 6.75 15.36 -11.93
CA LEU A 113 7.53 14.37 -12.69
C LEU A 113 7.29 14.42 -14.21
N PHE A 114 6.30 15.18 -14.68
CA PHE A 114 6.08 15.39 -16.11
C PHE A 114 6.65 16.71 -16.62
N THR A 115 7.40 17.45 -15.79
CA THR A 115 8.07 18.71 -16.19
C THR A 115 9.45 18.48 -16.78
N HIS A 116 10.10 19.55 -17.23
CA HIS A 116 11.52 19.53 -17.59
C HIS A 116 12.47 19.39 -16.39
N ASP A 117 11.96 19.32 -15.15
CA ASP A 117 12.76 19.21 -13.93
C ASP A 117 12.68 17.85 -13.21
N ILE A 118 12.50 16.77 -13.98
CA ILE A 118 12.40 15.39 -13.47
C ILE A 118 13.54 15.02 -12.52
N ASN A 119 14.77 15.44 -12.81
CA ASN A 119 15.93 15.07 -12.00
C ASN A 119 15.84 15.64 -10.58
N ASN A 120 15.49 16.92 -10.44
CA ASN A 120 15.37 17.56 -9.13
C ASN A 120 14.15 17.03 -8.37
N VAL A 121 13.06 16.72 -9.06
CA VAL A 121 11.90 16.05 -8.44
C VAL A 121 12.30 14.66 -7.92
N PHE A 122 13.04 13.87 -8.70
CA PHE A 122 13.60 12.58 -8.27
C PHE A 122 14.51 12.73 -7.05
N ASP A 123 15.42 13.71 -7.05
CA ASP A 123 16.33 13.97 -5.94
C ASP A 123 15.57 14.32 -4.66
N MET A 124 14.56 15.19 -4.76
CA MET A 124 13.69 15.53 -3.64
C MET A 124 12.97 14.30 -3.10
N ILE A 125 12.36 13.48 -3.96
CA ILE A 125 11.68 12.23 -3.54
C ILE A 125 12.66 11.29 -2.83
N ILE A 126 13.89 11.13 -3.33
CA ILE A 126 14.91 10.26 -2.71
C ILE A 126 15.32 10.80 -1.34
N LYS A 127 15.53 12.11 -1.23
CA LYS A 127 15.89 12.78 0.02
C LYS A 127 14.78 12.59 1.07
N LEU A 128 13.52 12.76 0.66
CA LEU A 128 12.34 12.48 1.49
C LEU A 128 12.29 11.00 1.91
N ARG A 129 12.53 10.05 1.00
CA ARG A 129 12.57 8.60 1.31
C ARG A 129 13.69 8.22 2.28
N GLY A 130 14.83 8.90 2.22
CA GLY A 130 15.94 8.70 3.15
C GLY A 130 15.63 9.22 4.55
N PHE A 131 14.89 10.33 4.63
CA PHE A 131 14.49 10.96 5.89
C PHE A 131 13.29 10.26 6.55
N TYR A 132 12.23 10.01 5.78
CA TYR A 132 10.97 9.42 6.26
C TYR A 132 10.91 7.91 5.98
N LYS A 133 11.19 7.13 7.03
CA LYS A 133 11.25 5.65 6.96
C LYS A 133 9.87 4.97 7.04
N ASP A 134 8.88 5.66 7.59
CA ASP A 134 7.46 5.29 7.67
C ASP A 134 6.62 6.49 7.20
N PRO A 135 5.36 6.32 6.75
CA PRO A 135 4.67 5.05 6.53
C PRO A 135 5.15 4.34 5.26
N GLY A 136 5.03 3.01 5.24
CA GLY A 136 5.39 2.19 4.07
C GLY A 136 4.59 2.53 2.80
N SER A 137 3.44 3.21 2.91
CA SER A 137 2.65 3.69 1.76
C SER A 137 3.42 4.71 0.92
N PHE A 138 3.97 5.76 1.53
CA PHE A 138 4.80 6.75 0.83
C PHE A 138 5.94 6.07 0.08
N ARG A 139 6.63 5.14 0.74
CA ARG A 139 7.77 4.43 0.17
C ARG A 139 7.36 3.47 -0.95
N ASN A 140 6.17 2.89 -0.87
CA ASN A 140 5.63 2.05 -1.92
C ASN A 140 5.28 2.87 -3.16
N TYR A 141 4.43 3.90 -3.03
CA TYR A 141 4.01 4.72 -4.16
C TYR A 141 5.18 5.44 -4.84
N SER A 142 6.05 6.10 -4.05
CA SER A 142 7.24 6.78 -4.61
C SER A 142 8.14 5.83 -5.39
N ALA A 143 8.35 4.61 -4.91
CA ALA A 143 9.16 3.65 -5.64
C ALA A 143 8.46 3.14 -6.92
N ARG A 144 7.14 2.95 -6.91
CA ARG A 144 6.38 2.58 -8.13
C ARG A 144 6.50 3.64 -9.20
N VAL A 145 6.25 4.91 -8.85
CA VAL A 145 6.33 6.02 -9.78
C VAL A 145 7.75 6.20 -10.30
N MET A 146 8.77 6.15 -9.43
CA MET A 146 10.16 6.29 -9.88
C MET A 146 10.56 5.19 -10.86
N LEU A 147 10.16 3.93 -10.61
CA LEU A 147 10.39 2.83 -11.54
C LEU A 147 9.60 3.02 -12.84
N PHE A 148 8.36 3.49 -12.75
CA PHE A 148 7.53 3.78 -13.92
C PHE A 148 8.16 4.84 -14.83
N ILE A 149 8.55 5.99 -14.27
CA ILE A 149 9.20 7.07 -15.02
C ILE A 149 10.54 6.59 -15.62
N SER A 150 11.33 5.83 -14.86
CA SER A 150 12.58 5.24 -15.36
C SER A 150 12.33 4.31 -16.57
N ALA A 151 11.24 3.55 -16.54
CA ALA A 151 10.84 2.66 -17.62
C ALA A 151 10.39 3.43 -18.87
N LEU A 152 9.55 4.46 -18.72
CA LEU A 152 9.08 5.28 -19.83
C LEU A 152 10.23 5.98 -20.56
N MET A 153 11.17 6.52 -19.78
CA MET A 153 12.35 7.20 -20.30
C MET A 153 13.46 6.23 -20.74
N LYS A 154 13.30 4.92 -20.48
CA LYS A 154 14.33 3.88 -20.68
C LYS A 154 15.68 4.27 -20.07
N SER A 155 15.66 4.94 -18.93
CA SER A 155 16.86 5.51 -18.31
C SER A 155 17.39 4.59 -17.22
N LYS A 156 18.51 3.90 -17.50
CA LYS A 156 19.23 3.12 -16.49
C LYS A 156 19.70 4.01 -15.33
N VAL A 157 20.09 5.26 -15.62
CA VAL A 157 20.53 6.22 -14.59
C VAL A 157 19.42 6.50 -13.59
N LEU A 158 18.19 6.78 -14.06
CA LEU A 158 17.06 7.01 -13.16
C LEU A 158 16.65 5.74 -12.42
N PHE A 159 16.74 4.58 -13.07
CA PHE A 159 16.48 3.29 -12.43
C PHE A 159 17.47 2.99 -11.31
N ASP A 160 18.78 3.12 -11.56
CA ASP A 160 19.82 2.92 -10.53
C ASP A 160 19.63 3.92 -9.38
N LYS A 161 19.30 5.18 -9.71
CA LYS A 161 19.00 6.22 -8.73
C LYS A 161 17.78 5.86 -7.88
N ALA A 162 16.72 5.33 -8.48
CA ALA A 162 15.55 4.82 -7.76
C ALA A 162 15.92 3.66 -6.83
N LEU A 163 16.65 2.66 -7.31
CA LEU A 163 17.09 1.52 -6.49
C LEU A 163 17.99 1.93 -5.34
N SER A 164 18.83 2.97 -5.53
CA SER A 164 19.69 3.49 -4.46
C SER A 164 18.90 4.04 -3.26
N SER A 165 17.61 4.33 -3.45
CA SER A 165 16.70 4.78 -2.38
C SER A 165 15.96 3.63 -1.68
N PHE A 166 16.21 2.37 -2.06
CA PHE A 166 15.54 1.21 -1.47
C PHE A 166 16.38 0.75 -0.29
N MET A 167 15.98 1.22 0.90
CA MET A 167 16.72 1.01 2.15
C MET A 167 16.33 -0.30 2.84
N PHE A 168 15.23 -0.95 2.43
CA PHE A 168 14.71 -2.14 3.10
C PHE A 168 14.26 -3.23 2.12
N PRO A 169 14.40 -4.53 2.46
CA PRO A 169 13.92 -5.63 1.62
C PRO A 169 12.42 -5.54 1.28
N GLU A 170 11.61 -4.96 2.17
CA GLU A 170 10.18 -4.75 1.97
C GLU A 170 9.89 -3.87 0.74
N ASP A 171 10.78 -2.94 0.39
CA ASP A 171 10.61 -2.08 -0.77
C ASP A 171 10.45 -2.93 -2.04
N TYR A 172 11.33 -3.91 -2.25
CA TYR A 172 11.24 -4.84 -3.38
C TYR A 172 9.94 -5.64 -3.38
N THR A 173 9.42 -5.97 -2.20
CA THR A 173 8.24 -6.84 -2.05
C THR A 173 6.95 -6.19 -2.54
N TYR A 174 6.85 -4.86 -2.51
CA TYR A 174 5.69 -4.10 -2.99
C TYR A 174 5.77 -3.67 -4.47
N LEU A 175 6.96 -3.75 -5.07
CA LEU A 175 7.27 -3.13 -6.36
C LEU A 175 7.16 -4.03 -7.57
N ASN A 176 6.93 -5.32 -7.35
CA ASN A 176 7.20 -6.39 -8.30
C ASN A 176 6.80 -6.10 -9.75
N GLY A 177 5.60 -5.55 -9.99
CA GLY A 177 5.17 -5.23 -11.36
C GLY A 177 6.02 -4.13 -11.99
N TYR A 178 6.10 -2.98 -11.32
CA TYR A 178 6.87 -1.83 -11.76
C TYR A 178 8.37 -2.11 -11.89
N TYR A 179 8.89 -2.98 -11.02
CA TYR A 179 10.29 -3.42 -11.08
C TYR A 179 10.59 -4.23 -12.35
N PHE A 180 9.78 -5.27 -12.62
CA PHE A 180 9.94 -6.07 -13.84
C PHE A 180 9.68 -5.24 -15.10
N TYR A 181 8.69 -4.35 -15.07
CA TYR A 181 8.42 -3.42 -16.16
C TYR A 181 9.62 -2.53 -16.49
N ALA A 182 10.23 -1.92 -15.47
CA ALA A 182 11.40 -1.08 -15.67
C ALA A 182 12.60 -1.86 -16.23
N LYS A 183 12.90 -3.04 -15.66
CA LYS A 183 14.00 -3.88 -16.18
C LYS A 183 13.76 -4.30 -17.62
N ASP A 184 12.54 -4.70 -17.98
CA ASP A 184 12.18 -5.06 -19.36
C ASP A 184 12.37 -3.88 -20.32
N LYS A 185 11.84 -2.70 -19.99
CA LYS A 185 11.94 -1.51 -20.86
C LYS A 185 13.36 -0.96 -21.02
N ILE A 186 14.20 -1.12 -20.00
CA ILE A 186 15.61 -0.69 -20.01
C ILE A 186 16.52 -1.78 -20.61
N GLY A 187 16.04 -3.02 -20.73
CA GLY A 187 16.82 -4.16 -21.24
C GLY A 187 17.77 -4.77 -20.20
N ILE A 188 17.42 -4.70 -18.91
CA ILE A 188 18.17 -5.31 -17.81
C ILE A 188 17.61 -6.71 -17.54
N GLN A 189 18.49 -7.70 -17.40
CA GLN A 189 18.12 -9.07 -17.07
C GLN A 189 17.85 -9.27 -15.57
N LEU A 190 17.18 -10.37 -15.22
CA LEU A 190 17.00 -10.84 -13.86
C LEU A 190 18.28 -11.55 -13.36
N ASP A 191 18.97 -10.94 -12.42
CA ASP A 191 20.20 -11.44 -11.80
C ASP A 191 19.92 -12.32 -10.56
N ALA A 192 20.98 -12.80 -9.92
CA ALA A 192 20.88 -13.65 -8.74
C ALA A 192 20.11 -12.98 -7.59
N LYS A 193 20.37 -11.68 -7.34
CA LYS A 193 19.70 -10.90 -6.29
C LYS A 193 18.21 -10.77 -6.57
N ASP A 194 17.82 -10.58 -7.83
CA ASP A 194 16.41 -10.55 -8.23
C ASP A 194 15.71 -11.87 -7.91
N LEU A 195 16.30 -12.99 -8.33
CA LEU A 195 15.69 -14.30 -8.11
C LEU A 195 15.55 -14.61 -6.61
N MET A 196 16.51 -14.18 -5.78
CA MET A 196 16.43 -14.28 -4.33
C MET A 196 15.31 -13.39 -3.76
N ALA A 197 15.25 -12.12 -4.16
CA ALA A 197 14.25 -11.16 -3.69
C ALA A 197 12.82 -11.59 -4.06
N PHE A 198 12.63 -12.14 -5.26
CA PHE A 198 11.33 -12.54 -5.80
C PHE A 198 11.06 -14.05 -5.74
N ALA A 199 11.87 -14.82 -4.99
CA ALA A 199 11.83 -16.28 -4.98
C ALA A 199 10.41 -16.86 -4.75
N SER A 200 9.65 -16.27 -3.83
CA SER A 200 8.27 -16.70 -3.55
C SER A 200 7.32 -16.51 -4.73
N LYS A 201 7.53 -15.49 -5.57
CA LYS A 201 6.69 -15.27 -6.75
C LYS A 201 6.92 -16.33 -7.83
N PHE A 202 8.14 -16.84 -7.92
CA PHE A 202 8.49 -17.98 -8.75
C PHE A 202 8.14 -19.33 -8.09
N GLY A 203 7.37 -19.33 -7.00
CA GLY A 203 6.90 -20.55 -6.33
C GLY A 203 7.97 -21.27 -5.50
N PHE A 204 9.09 -20.62 -5.19
CA PHE A 204 10.10 -21.17 -4.30
C PHE A 204 9.77 -20.87 -2.84
N THR A 205 9.58 -21.93 -2.05
CA THR A 205 9.11 -21.85 -0.65
C THR A 205 10.24 -22.00 0.37
N ASN A 206 11.33 -22.70 0.05
CA ASN A 206 12.41 -22.98 0.98
C ASN A 206 13.45 -21.85 1.07
N LYS A 207 13.05 -20.71 1.64
CA LYS A 207 13.88 -19.51 1.73
C LYS A 207 14.83 -19.48 2.93
N SER A 208 15.02 -20.61 3.64
CA SER A 208 15.82 -20.64 4.88
C SER A 208 17.26 -20.19 4.64
N ASN A 209 17.89 -20.70 3.58
CA ASN A 209 19.26 -20.35 3.23
C ASN A 209 19.37 -18.90 2.72
N ILE A 210 18.42 -18.45 1.89
CA ILE A 210 18.33 -17.05 1.44
C ILE A 210 18.29 -16.10 2.64
N ASN A 211 17.51 -16.44 3.68
CA ASN A 211 17.35 -15.56 4.83
C ASN A 211 18.55 -15.59 5.81
N ARG A 212 19.13 -16.77 6.05
CA ARG A 212 20.19 -16.96 7.06
C ARG A 212 21.59 -16.65 6.53
N TYR A 213 21.84 -17.01 5.28
CA TYR A 213 23.13 -16.90 4.60
C TYR A 213 22.96 -16.36 3.17
N PRO A 214 22.45 -15.13 3.00
CA PRO A 214 22.14 -14.58 1.68
C PRO A 214 23.35 -14.55 0.75
N GLU A 215 24.53 -14.17 1.25
CA GLU A 215 25.77 -14.09 0.46
C GLU A 215 26.17 -15.46 -0.10
N ILE A 216 26.14 -16.51 0.74
CA ILE A 216 26.47 -17.87 0.31
C ILE A 216 25.46 -18.35 -0.74
N PHE A 217 24.18 -18.03 -0.56
CA PHE A 217 23.14 -18.41 -1.52
C PHE A 217 23.29 -17.68 -2.85
N GLU A 218 23.64 -16.39 -2.82
CA GLU A 218 23.90 -15.57 -4.02
C GLU A 218 25.05 -16.17 -4.84
N GLU A 219 26.18 -16.46 -4.20
CA GLU A 219 27.33 -17.12 -4.86
C GLU A 219 26.92 -18.46 -5.50
N CYS A 220 26.19 -19.31 -4.77
CA CYS A 220 25.73 -20.59 -5.31
C CYS A 220 24.77 -20.40 -6.49
N LEU A 221 24.00 -19.33 -6.52
CA LEU A 221 23.08 -19.03 -7.61
C LEU A 221 23.83 -18.52 -8.85
N GLU A 222 24.88 -17.71 -8.67
CA GLU A 222 25.79 -17.29 -9.74
C GLU A 222 26.55 -18.49 -10.34
N GLU A 223 27.01 -19.43 -9.51
CA GLU A 223 27.61 -20.69 -9.97
C GLU A 223 26.62 -21.49 -10.85
N VAL A 224 25.34 -21.53 -10.47
CA VAL A 224 24.28 -22.18 -11.26
C VAL A 224 24.02 -21.45 -12.58
N PHE A 225 24.14 -20.12 -12.62
CA PHE A 225 24.02 -19.36 -13.87
C PHE A 225 25.16 -19.68 -14.84
N ILE A 226 26.39 -19.77 -14.34
CA ILE A 226 27.58 -20.13 -15.13
C ILE A 226 27.43 -21.55 -15.67
N LYS A 227 27.10 -22.52 -14.80
CA LYS A 227 26.95 -23.93 -15.17
C LYS A 227 25.89 -24.18 -16.22
N ASN A 228 24.80 -23.41 -16.20
CA ASN A 228 23.68 -23.55 -17.13
C ASN A 228 23.75 -22.58 -18.33
N GLU A 229 24.91 -21.92 -18.55
CA GLU A 229 25.13 -20.99 -19.66
C GLU A 229 24.07 -19.85 -19.76
N ILE A 230 23.53 -19.44 -18.61
CA ILE A 230 22.48 -18.40 -18.53
C ILE A 230 23.09 -17.00 -18.75
N GLY A 231 24.40 -16.86 -18.55
CA GLY A 231 25.11 -15.59 -18.62
C GLY A 231 24.88 -14.75 -17.36
N LYS A 232 24.70 -13.44 -17.52
CA LYS A 232 24.55 -12.49 -16.40
C LYS A 232 23.16 -12.48 -15.76
N GLY A 233 22.19 -13.16 -16.36
CA GLY A 233 20.83 -13.23 -15.86
C GLY A 233 19.81 -13.70 -16.89
N ILE A 234 18.55 -13.75 -16.49
CA ILE A 234 17.44 -14.22 -17.32
C ILE A 234 16.69 -13.01 -17.92
N PRO A 235 16.46 -12.93 -19.24
CA PRO A 235 15.63 -11.87 -19.81
C PRO A 235 14.25 -11.82 -19.15
N VAL A 236 13.77 -10.61 -18.79
CA VAL A 236 12.48 -10.44 -18.08
C VAL A 236 11.32 -11.06 -18.87
N LYS A 237 11.28 -10.83 -20.17
CA LYS A 237 10.27 -11.39 -21.10
C LYS A 237 10.16 -12.91 -21.09
N ASP A 238 11.23 -13.62 -20.70
CA ASP A 238 11.22 -15.09 -20.61
C ASP A 238 10.49 -15.57 -19.34
N CYS A 239 10.27 -14.67 -18.39
CA CYS A 239 9.75 -14.98 -17.06
C CYS A 239 8.43 -14.27 -16.74
N VAL A 240 8.18 -13.13 -17.36
CA VAL A 240 7.09 -12.22 -17.02
C VAL A 240 6.39 -11.76 -18.29
N ASN A 241 5.07 -11.94 -18.33
CA ASN A 241 4.20 -11.30 -19.30
C ASN A 241 3.76 -9.94 -18.74
N ILE A 242 4.06 -8.88 -19.49
CA ILE A 242 3.65 -7.51 -19.20
C ILE A 242 2.51 -7.17 -20.14
N THR A 243 1.31 -7.01 -19.59
CA THR A 243 0.13 -6.57 -20.34
C THR A 243 -0.22 -5.15 -19.93
N GLU A 244 -0.41 -4.27 -20.91
CA GLU A 244 -0.85 -2.89 -20.71
C GLU A 244 -2.34 -2.77 -21.01
N TYR A 245 -3.07 -2.01 -20.18
CA TYR A 245 -4.48 -1.73 -20.38
C TYR A 245 -4.65 -0.26 -20.75
N SER A 246 -5.38 0.03 -21.83
CA SER A 246 -5.84 1.39 -22.11
C SER A 246 -7.02 1.75 -21.22
N ASP A 247 -7.11 3.01 -20.83
CA ASP A 247 -8.20 3.54 -20.00
C ASP A 247 -9.55 3.54 -20.76
N GLU A 248 -9.53 3.56 -22.10
CA GLU A 248 -10.73 3.67 -22.95
C GLU A 248 -11.59 2.39 -23.07
N LYS A 249 -11.06 1.19 -22.76
CA LYS A 249 -11.85 -0.07 -22.82
C LYS A 249 -12.64 -0.37 -21.53
N GLN A 250 -12.80 0.63 -20.66
CA GLN A 250 -13.18 0.44 -19.24
C GLN A 250 -14.57 0.98 -18.89
N THR A 251 -15.56 0.80 -19.76
CA THR A 251 -16.97 1.18 -19.48
C THR A 251 -17.70 0.28 -18.47
N ASN A 252 -17.02 -0.68 -17.83
CA ASN A 252 -17.64 -1.60 -16.85
C ASN A 252 -17.12 -1.36 -15.40
N GLY A 253 -17.01 -0.10 -15.00
CA GLY A 253 -17.22 0.33 -13.61
C GLY A 253 -16.26 -0.15 -12.51
N PHE A 254 -15.19 -0.87 -12.80
CA PHE A 254 -14.30 -1.37 -11.77
C PHE A 254 -12.82 -1.33 -12.16
N PHE A 255 -12.14 -0.26 -11.75
CA PHE A 255 -10.75 -0.38 -11.31
C PHE A 255 -10.66 -0.12 -9.81
N SER A 256 -9.93 -1.02 -9.14
CA SER A 256 -9.31 -0.66 -7.87
C SER A 256 -8.13 0.25 -8.22
N ARG A 257 -8.10 1.47 -7.68
CA ARG A 257 -6.96 2.41 -7.79
C ARG A 257 -5.61 1.81 -7.31
N ALA A 258 -5.58 0.58 -6.80
CA ALA A 258 -4.39 -0.10 -6.31
C ALA A 258 -3.33 -0.40 -7.39
N ASP A 259 -3.71 -0.37 -8.67
CA ASP A 259 -2.83 -0.70 -9.80
C ASP A 259 -2.22 0.52 -10.51
N SER A 260 -2.66 1.74 -10.15
CA SER A 260 -2.03 2.99 -10.63
C SER A 260 -0.57 3.09 -10.15
N PRO A 261 0.35 3.65 -10.96
CA PRO A 261 1.67 4.00 -10.47
C PRO A 261 1.57 5.08 -9.40
N PHE A 262 0.61 5.99 -9.55
CA PHE A 262 0.49 7.26 -8.84
C PHE A 262 -0.37 7.15 -7.58
N ALA A 263 0.06 7.85 -6.53
CA ALA A 263 -0.73 8.13 -5.34
C ALA A 263 -1.74 9.26 -5.58
N ASN A 264 -1.34 10.26 -6.36
CA ASN A 264 -2.12 11.44 -6.67
C ASN A 264 -3.28 11.04 -7.59
N LYS A 265 -4.50 11.18 -7.04
CA LYS A 265 -5.75 10.83 -7.74
C LYS A 265 -6.00 11.68 -8.99
N SER A 266 -5.32 12.82 -9.12
CA SER A 266 -5.43 13.71 -10.28
C SER A 266 -4.56 13.31 -11.47
N VAL A 267 -3.72 12.28 -11.34
CA VAL A 267 -2.86 11.76 -12.41
C VAL A 267 -3.41 10.45 -12.94
N TYR A 268 -3.80 10.45 -14.22
CA TYR A 268 -4.30 9.28 -14.91
C TYR A 268 -3.34 8.83 -16.01
N CYS A 269 -3.12 7.52 -16.08
CA CYS A 269 -2.26 6.87 -17.06
C CYS A 269 -2.64 5.39 -17.16
N SER A 270 -2.41 4.80 -18.34
CA SER A 270 -2.53 3.36 -18.59
C SER A 270 -1.85 2.54 -17.51
N SER A 271 -2.60 1.65 -16.87
CA SER A 271 -2.07 0.68 -15.91
C SER A 271 -1.50 -0.54 -16.63
N PHE A 272 -0.65 -1.29 -15.93
CA PHE A 272 -0.12 -2.54 -16.45
C PHE A 272 -0.11 -3.63 -15.40
N ASN A 273 -0.19 -4.85 -15.90
CA ASN A 273 -0.16 -6.06 -15.10
C ASN A 273 1.02 -6.92 -15.51
N CYS A 274 1.83 -7.27 -14.52
CA CYS A 274 2.97 -8.16 -14.69
C CYS A 274 2.63 -9.51 -14.08
N LYS A 275 2.44 -10.50 -14.94
CA LYS A 275 2.18 -11.89 -14.54
C LYS A 275 3.40 -12.73 -14.83
N ILE A 276 3.88 -13.45 -13.82
CA ILE A 276 4.90 -14.48 -14.03
C ILE A 276 4.28 -15.59 -14.89
N THR A 277 4.97 -15.98 -15.95
CA THR A 277 4.53 -17.04 -16.85
C THR A 277 4.70 -18.41 -16.18
N GLY A 278 3.96 -19.43 -16.64
CA GLY A 278 4.15 -20.80 -16.17
C GLY A 278 5.60 -21.26 -16.37
N ASP A 279 6.11 -21.08 -17.59
CA ASP A 279 7.49 -21.40 -17.97
C ASP A 279 8.52 -20.62 -17.14
N GLY A 280 8.26 -19.34 -16.89
CA GLY A 280 9.11 -18.50 -16.04
C GLY A 280 9.19 -19.02 -14.61
N LYS A 281 8.04 -19.39 -14.05
CA LYS A 281 7.94 -19.99 -12.72
C LYS A 281 8.74 -21.30 -12.64
N GLU A 282 8.56 -22.18 -13.61
CA GLU A 282 9.27 -23.47 -13.66
C GLU A 282 10.78 -23.30 -13.82
N LYS A 283 11.21 -22.47 -14.78
CA LYS A 283 12.61 -22.17 -15.07
C LYS A 283 13.32 -21.62 -13.83
N VAL A 284 12.78 -20.57 -13.21
CA VAL A 284 13.38 -19.95 -12.03
C VAL A 284 13.33 -20.87 -10.81
N SER A 285 12.22 -21.58 -10.58
CA SER A 285 12.11 -22.53 -9.46
C SER A 285 13.16 -23.64 -9.54
N ARG A 286 13.45 -24.15 -10.75
CA ARG A 286 14.50 -25.14 -10.97
C ARG A 286 15.88 -24.61 -10.59
N ILE A 287 16.21 -23.41 -11.06
CA ILE A 287 17.50 -22.74 -10.76
C ILE A 287 17.64 -22.51 -9.25
N LEU A 288 16.61 -21.98 -8.58
CA LEU A 288 16.61 -21.76 -7.13
C LEU A 288 16.77 -23.06 -6.33
N LYS A 289 16.18 -24.18 -6.80
CA LYS A 289 16.35 -25.51 -6.18
C LYS A 289 17.78 -26.03 -6.32
N GLU A 290 18.40 -25.85 -7.49
CA GLU A 290 19.78 -26.25 -7.71
C GLU A 290 20.73 -25.46 -6.81
N ALA A 291 20.58 -24.13 -6.77
CA ALA A 291 21.36 -23.25 -5.89
C ALA A 291 21.15 -23.60 -4.41
N HIS A 292 19.93 -23.94 -4.00
CA HIS A 292 19.64 -24.35 -2.63
C HIS A 292 20.36 -25.63 -2.22
N ASN A 293 20.43 -26.61 -3.12
CA ASN A 293 21.17 -27.85 -2.87
C ASN A 293 22.67 -27.59 -2.76
N LEU A 294 23.22 -26.74 -3.65
CA LEU A 294 24.62 -26.35 -3.59
C LEU A 294 24.96 -25.59 -2.30
N ALA A 295 24.11 -24.64 -1.91
CA ALA A 295 24.25 -23.89 -0.66
C ALA A 295 24.24 -24.81 0.56
N LYS A 296 23.42 -25.88 0.58
CA LYS A 296 23.45 -26.87 1.67
C LYS A 296 24.82 -27.54 1.80
N PHE A 297 25.44 -27.94 0.69
CA PHE A 297 26.77 -28.54 0.70
C PHE A 297 27.82 -27.54 1.18
N LYS A 298 27.80 -26.32 0.63
CA LYS A 298 28.76 -25.25 1.00
C LYS A 298 28.64 -24.85 2.47
N ILE A 299 27.42 -24.71 3.00
CA ILE A 299 27.18 -24.43 4.44
C ILE A 299 27.69 -25.58 5.32
N ALA A 300 27.46 -26.84 4.92
CA ALA A 300 27.94 -28.00 5.68
C ALA A 300 29.47 -28.06 5.74
N GLU A 301 30.13 -27.73 4.63
CA GLU A 301 31.59 -27.65 4.53
C GLU A 301 32.16 -26.49 5.38
N LEU A 302 31.60 -25.30 5.28
CA LEU A 302 32.05 -24.16 6.08
C LEU A 302 31.84 -24.39 7.59
N ARG A 303 30.78 -25.11 7.94
CA ARG A 303 30.51 -25.53 9.33
C ARG A 303 31.55 -26.52 9.82
N SER A 304 31.93 -27.52 9.02
CA SER A 304 32.98 -28.48 9.43
C SER A 304 34.34 -27.82 9.60
N LYS A 305 34.60 -26.76 8.82
CA LYS A 305 35.80 -25.91 8.91
C LYS A 305 35.74 -24.84 10.01
N LYS A 306 34.62 -24.71 10.74
CA LYS A 306 34.37 -23.67 11.78
C LYS A 306 34.58 -22.22 11.31
N ILE A 307 34.28 -21.94 10.05
CA ILE A 307 34.40 -20.60 9.42
C ILE A 307 33.06 -20.10 8.87
N LEU A 308 31.94 -20.69 9.31
CA LEU A 308 30.61 -20.30 8.86
C LEU A 308 30.28 -18.89 9.38
N PRO A 309 29.85 -17.95 8.52
CA PRO A 309 29.44 -16.62 8.94
C PRO A 309 28.25 -16.63 9.93
N GLU A 310 28.12 -15.56 10.71
CA GLU A 310 26.96 -15.38 11.60
C GLU A 310 25.65 -15.25 10.81
N GLU A 311 24.57 -15.75 11.42
CA GLU A 311 23.24 -15.70 10.80
C GLU A 311 22.65 -14.29 10.87
N LYS A 312 22.09 -13.82 9.75
CA LYS A 312 21.32 -12.57 9.75
C LYS A 312 19.93 -12.80 10.38
N THR A 313 19.63 -12.12 11.49
CA THR A 313 18.30 -12.15 12.13
C THR A 313 17.37 -11.07 11.55
N THR A 314 16.12 -11.43 11.25
CA THR A 314 15.10 -10.49 10.75
C THR A 314 14.42 -9.73 11.90
N ALA A 315 14.85 -8.49 12.13
CA ALA A 315 14.29 -7.59 13.14
C ALA A 315 12.91 -7.05 12.72
N LYS A 316 11.81 -7.61 13.24
CA LYS A 316 10.43 -7.12 12.98
C LYS A 316 9.67 -6.55 14.19
N ARG A 317 10.34 -6.19 15.30
CA ARG A 317 9.59 -5.87 16.56
C ARG A 317 9.90 -4.55 17.29
N ASN A 318 10.81 -3.69 16.82
CA ASN A 318 11.22 -2.49 17.58
C ASN A 318 10.83 -1.11 16.97
N ALA A 319 9.85 -1.05 16.06
CA ALA A 319 9.53 0.21 15.35
C ALA A 319 8.67 1.20 16.15
N ALA A 320 7.74 0.73 17.01
CA ALA A 320 6.85 1.62 17.78
C ALA A 320 7.57 2.37 18.92
N LEU A 321 8.53 1.71 19.58
CA LEU A 321 9.38 2.30 20.62
C LEU A 321 10.32 3.39 20.11
N LYS A 322 10.57 3.46 18.79
CA LYS A 322 11.48 4.42 18.16
C LYS A 322 10.85 5.79 17.85
N LYS A 323 9.52 5.94 17.92
CA LYS A 323 8.84 7.16 17.43
C LYS A 323 8.64 8.28 18.44
N GLY A 324 8.94 8.09 19.73
CA GLY A 324 8.96 9.19 20.71
C GLY A 324 7.66 9.99 20.84
N ILE A 325 6.50 9.39 20.54
CA ILE A 325 5.20 10.07 20.59
C ILE A 325 4.78 10.27 22.06
N SER A 326 4.37 11.49 22.42
CA SER A 326 3.95 11.84 23.77
C SER A 326 2.60 11.21 24.15
N GLU A 327 2.36 11.04 25.45
CA GLU A 327 1.08 10.55 25.97
C GLU A 327 -0.09 11.49 25.63
N THR A 328 0.15 12.80 25.65
CA THR A 328 -0.82 13.83 25.23
C THR A 328 -1.25 13.65 23.77
N ALA A 329 -0.29 13.38 22.88
CA ALA A 329 -0.58 13.16 21.47
C ALA A 329 -1.37 11.88 21.24
N LEU A 330 -1.03 10.80 21.95
CA LEU A 330 -1.80 9.55 21.91
C LEU A 330 -3.23 9.76 22.39
N ALA A 331 -3.43 10.53 23.47
CA ALA A 331 -4.76 10.86 23.97
C ALA A 331 -5.56 11.72 22.98
N LYS A 332 -4.93 12.69 22.30
CA LYS A 332 -5.60 13.51 21.27
C LYS A 332 -6.03 12.67 20.07
N MET A 333 -5.18 11.76 19.61
CA MET A 333 -5.50 10.79 18.54
C MET A 333 -6.65 9.87 18.94
N GLU A 334 -6.58 9.32 20.16
CA GLU A 334 -7.62 8.45 20.70
C GLU A 334 -8.96 9.18 20.77
N ASN A 335 -8.98 10.41 21.30
CA ASN A 335 -10.21 11.21 21.42
C ASN A 335 -10.82 11.52 20.04
N GLY A 336 -10.02 11.82 19.02
CA GLY A 336 -10.52 12.00 17.66
C GLY A 336 -11.17 10.72 17.11
N LEU A 337 -10.52 9.57 17.30
CA LEU A 337 -11.04 8.27 16.85
C LEU A 337 -12.27 7.82 17.64
N VAL A 338 -12.35 8.12 18.94
CA VAL A 338 -13.53 7.88 19.77
C VAL A 338 -14.67 8.79 19.32
N SER A 339 -14.41 10.06 19.05
CA SER A 339 -15.41 10.98 18.50
C SER A 339 -15.95 10.50 17.15
N ASP A 340 -15.10 9.98 16.27
CA ASP A 340 -15.52 9.36 15.01
C ASP A 340 -16.46 8.17 15.24
N PHE A 341 -16.18 7.36 16.27
CA PHE A 341 -17.03 6.22 16.63
C PHE A 341 -18.38 6.67 17.22
N ASP A 342 -18.36 7.66 18.11
CA ASP A 342 -19.56 8.18 18.78
C ASP A 342 -20.49 8.93 17.83
N ASN A 343 -19.92 9.63 16.84
CA ASN A 343 -20.67 10.41 15.85
C ASN A 343 -21.08 9.60 14.61
N ALA A 344 -20.63 8.36 14.46
CA ALA A 344 -20.94 7.53 13.30
C ALA A 344 -22.45 7.25 13.19
N VAL A 345 -23.01 7.51 12.01
CA VAL A 345 -24.46 7.45 11.77
C VAL A 345 -24.91 6.09 11.22
N SER A 346 -23.98 5.27 10.72
CA SER A 346 -24.27 3.93 10.21
C SER A 346 -23.46 2.84 10.93
N PRO A 347 -23.95 1.57 10.94
CA PRO A 347 -23.18 0.44 11.45
C PRO A 347 -21.82 0.27 10.75
N GLU A 348 -21.75 0.60 9.46
CA GLU A 348 -20.52 0.55 8.66
C GLU A 348 -19.50 1.58 9.13
N GLU A 349 -19.92 2.84 9.32
CA GLU A 349 -19.04 3.89 9.85
C GLU A 349 -18.55 3.56 11.26
N LYS A 350 -19.43 3.04 12.13
CA LYS A 350 -19.06 2.58 13.47
C LYS A 350 -18.01 1.46 13.40
N TYR A 351 -18.17 0.54 12.46
CA TYR A 351 -17.21 -0.53 12.25
C TYR A 351 -15.86 -0.01 11.77
N GLU A 352 -15.85 0.92 10.82
CA GLU A 352 -14.62 1.54 10.34
C GLU A 352 -13.90 2.32 11.43
N ALA A 353 -14.63 3.06 12.26
CA ALA A 353 -14.09 3.73 13.44
C ALA A 353 -13.50 2.70 14.43
N CYS A 354 -14.21 1.60 14.71
CA CYS A 354 -13.69 0.49 15.52
C CYS A 354 -12.40 -0.13 14.94
N CYS A 355 -12.31 -0.32 13.62
CA CYS A 355 -11.10 -0.83 12.98
C CYS A 355 -9.93 0.15 13.11
N ARG A 356 -10.18 1.46 12.96
CA ARG A 356 -9.16 2.50 13.15
C ARG A 356 -8.68 2.55 14.60
N LEU A 357 -9.60 2.45 15.58
CA LEU A 357 -9.28 2.32 17.00
C LEU A 357 -8.48 1.04 17.29
N CYS A 358 -8.92 -0.12 16.79
CA CYS A 358 -8.21 -1.39 17.02
C CYS A 358 -6.78 -1.32 16.42
N LYS A 359 -6.60 -0.71 15.25
CA LYS A 359 -5.26 -0.45 14.68
C LYS A 359 -4.43 0.52 15.52
N HIS A 360 -5.02 1.61 16.00
CA HIS A 360 -4.34 2.58 16.86
C HIS A 360 -3.82 1.90 18.14
N TYR A 361 -4.70 1.22 18.87
CA TYR A 361 -4.35 0.51 20.09
C TYR A 361 -3.35 -0.61 19.85
N TYR A 362 -3.49 -1.37 18.76
CA TYR A 362 -2.50 -2.37 18.35
C TYR A 362 -1.13 -1.75 18.14
N THR A 363 -1.06 -0.64 17.41
CA THR A 363 0.20 0.03 17.02
C THR A 363 0.97 0.53 18.24
N TYR A 364 0.26 1.04 19.24
CA TYR A 364 0.86 1.66 20.43
C TYR A 364 0.80 0.81 21.70
N ARG A 365 0.38 -0.47 21.62
CA ARG A 365 0.27 -1.38 22.77
C ARG A 365 1.56 -1.59 23.57
N THR A 366 2.71 -1.42 22.92
CA THR A 366 4.03 -1.55 23.55
C THR A 366 4.45 -0.28 24.30
N VAL A 367 3.82 0.86 23.99
CA VAL A 367 4.04 2.15 24.67
C VAL A 367 3.19 2.20 25.94
N GLN A 368 1.92 1.79 25.85
CA GLN A 368 1.02 1.71 26.99
C GLN A 368 0.34 0.34 27.08
N PRO A 369 0.61 -0.47 28.12
CA PRO A 369 0.01 -1.80 28.26
C PRO A 369 -1.52 -1.79 28.25
N LEU A 370 -2.16 -0.71 28.70
CA LEU A 370 -3.62 -0.54 28.70
C LEU A 370 -4.21 -0.70 27.28
N TYR A 371 -3.53 -0.21 26.24
CA TYR A 371 -4.01 -0.26 24.86
C TYR A 371 -4.17 -1.69 24.33
N SER A 372 -3.45 -2.66 24.88
CA SER A 372 -3.68 -4.04 24.54
C SER A 372 -5.08 -4.55 24.96
N GLY A 373 -5.69 -3.99 26.02
CA GLY A 373 -7.07 -4.27 26.41
C GLY A 373 -8.06 -3.58 25.47
N ARG A 374 -7.89 -2.27 25.26
CA ARG A 374 -8.74 -1.48 24.35
C ARG A 374 -8.74 -2.00 22.91
N CYS A 375 -7.60 -2.51 22.44
CA CYS A 375 -7.51 -3.20 21.14
C CYS A 375 -8.48 -4.37 21.05
N ILE A 376 -8.55 -5.21 22.10
CA ILE A 376 -9.45 -6.36 22.13
C ILE A 376 -10.91 -5.89 22.17
N ASP A 377 -11.20 -4.86 22.97
CA ASP A 377 -12.56 -4.32 23.11
C ASP A 377 -13.09 -3.73 21.80
N CYS A 378 -12.30 -2.93 21.09
CA CYS A 378 -12.69 -2.42 19.78
C CYS A 378 -12.88 -3.52 18.75
N CYS A 379 -12.07 -4.57 18.83
CA CYS A 379 -12.20 -5.70 17.93
C CYS A 379 -13.48 -6.54 18.24
N LYS A 380 -13.96 -6.58 19.50
CA LYS A 380 -15.29 -7.12 19.85
C LYS A 380 -16.43 -6.20 19.40
N ALA A 381 -16.32 -4.90 19.62
CA ALA A 381 -17.31 -3.93 19.14
C ALA A 381 -17.46 -3.96 17.61
N ALA A 382 -16.34 -4.08 16.89
CA ALA A 382 -16.36 -4.30 15.44
C ALA A 382 -17.10 -5.59 15.06
N TRP A 383 -16.96 -6.65 15.85
CA TRP A 383 -17.64 -7.92 15.61
C TRP A 383 -19.16 -7.79 15.75
N ASP A 384 -19.62 -7.17 16.84
CA ASP A 384 -21.06 -7.04 17.12
C ASP A 384 -21.79 -6.27 16.01
N LEU A 385 -21.10 -5.37 15.31
CA LEU A 385 -21.63 -4.60 14.19
C LEU A 385 -21.76 -5.41 12.89
N ILE A 386 -21.08 -6.55 12.73
CA ILE A 386 -21.04 -7.28 11.44
C ILE A 386 -22.44 -7.73 10.99
N SER A 387 -23.25 -8.23 11.92
CA SER A 387 -24.61 -8.68 11.63
C SER A 387 -25.53 -7.51 11.24
N GLU A 388 -25.39 -6.36 11.93
CA GLU A 388 -26.11 -5.13 11.63
C GLU A 388 -25.73 -4.59 10.25
N ILE A 389 -24.44 -4.56 9.92
CA ILE A 389 -23.94 -4.15 8.60
C ILE A 389 -24.47 -5.08 7.51
N ALA A 390 -24.45 -6.39 7.74
CA ALA A 390 -25.00 -7.35 6.78
C ALA A 390 -26.51 -7.13 6.53
N ALA A 391 -27.27 -6.81 7.59
CA ALA A 391 -28.69 -6.49 7.49
C ALA A 391 -28.92 -5.15 6.75
N ASP A 392 -28.16 -4.11 7.09
CA ASP A 392 -28.24 -2.79 6.45
C ASP A 392 -27.91 -2.87 4.95
N TYR A 393 -26.86 -3.59 4.56
CA TYR A 393 -26.56 -3.81 3.15
C TYR A 393 -27.65 -4.58 2.42
N LYS A 394 -28.24 -5.61 3.05
CA LYS A 394 -29.34 -6.36 2.44
C LYS A 394 -30.54 -5.44 2.18
N ALA A 395 -30.85 -4.54 3.12
CA ALA A 395 -31.92 -3.57 2.96
C ALA A 395 -31.62 -2.53 1.86
N LYS A 396 -30.42 -1.93 1.86
CA LYS A 396 -29.97 -0.98 0.82
C LYS A 396 -30.01 -1.61 -0.58
N ARG A 397 -29.53 -2.85 -0.71
CA ARG A 397 -29.59 -3.63 -1.95
C ARG A 397 -31.01 -3.81 -2.44
N GLU A 398 -31.94 -4.24 -1.58
CA GLU A 398 -33.32 -4.49 -2.02
C GLU A 398 -34.01 -3.19 -2.45
N ASN A 399 -33.77 -2.09 -1.73
CA ASN A 399 -34.28 -0.76 -2.11
C ASN A 399 -33.72 -0.30 -3.47
N GLU A 400 -32.42 -0.47 -3.71
CA GLU A 400 -31.80 -0.08 -4.98
C GLU A 400 -32.28 -0.97 -6.14
N LYS A 401 -32.44 -2.27 -5.88
CA LYS A 401 -33.03 -3.21 -6.83
C LYS A 401 -34.43 -2.77 -7.26
N GLU A 402 -35.30 -2.45 -6.30
CA GLU A 402 -36.66 -1.98 -6.56
C GLU A 402 -36.67 -0.68 -7.37
N LEU A 403 -35.75 0.25 -7.07
CA LEU A 403 -35.58 1.50 -7.80
C LEU A 403 -35.16 1.26 -9.26
N ILE A 404 -34.19 0.37 -9.49
CA ILE A 404 -33.70 0.01 -10.83
C ILE A 404 -34.82 -0.67 -11.63
N GLU A 405 -35.56 -1.60 -11.03
CA GLU A 405 -36.69 -2.29 -11.67
C GLU A 405 -37.78 -1.29 -12.10
N LYS A 406 -38.16 -0.34 -11.24
CA LYS A 406 -39.10 0.75 -11.58
C LYS A 406 -38.58 1.63 -12.73
N GLN A 407 -37.28 1.94 -12.77
CA GLN A 407 -36.69 2.71 -13.87
C GLN A 407 -36.70 1.91 -15.18
N ILE A 408 -36.43 0.61 -15.14
CA ILE A 408 -36.49 -0.27 -16.31
C ILE A 408 -37.90 -0.27 -16.91
N GLU A 409 -38.95 -0.33 -16.08
CA GLU A 409 -40.34 -0.25 -16.53
C GLU A 409 -40.65 1.08 -17.22
N LEU A 410 -40.24 2.21 -16.62
CA LEU A 410 -40.40 3.55 -17.18
C LEU A 410 -39.71 3.68 -18.54
N PHE A 411 -38.46 3.27 -18.65
CA PHE A 411 -37.71 3.36 -19.90
C PHE A 411 -38.24 2.40 -20.97
N THR A 412 -38.73 1.22 -20.57
CA THR A 412 -39.45 0.30 -21.47
C THR A 412 -40.72 0.96 -22.03
N ALA A 413 -41.51 1.64 -21.20
CA ALA A 413 -42.72 2.33 -21.64
C ALA A 413 -42.42 3.53 -22.58
N SER A 414 -41.28 4.19 -22.39
CA SER A 414 -40.84 5.32 -23.22
C SER A 414 -40.17 4.92 -24.55
N GLY A 415 -39.81 3.65 -24.73
CA GLY A 415 -39.08 3.16 -25.90
C GLY A 415 -37.56 3.44 -25.88
N ASP A 416 -36.99 3.80 -24.73
CA ASP A 416 -35.55 4.06 -24.57
C ASP A 416 -34.79 2.75 -24.26
N ASP A 417 -34.49 2.01 -25.32
CA ASP A 417 -33.77 0.72 -25.26
C ASP A 417 -32.32 0.87 -24.76
N PHE A 418 -31.72 2.05 -24.89
CA PHE A 418 -30.35 2.30 -24.43
C PHE A 418 -30.29 2.37 -22.91
N MET A 419 -31.12 3.21 -22.29
CA MET A 419 -31.20 3.34 -20.84
C MET A 419 -31.64 2.04 -20.18
N LYS A 420 -32.58 1.32 -20.80
CA LYS A 420 -32.99 -0.02 -20.37
C LYS A 420 -31.81 -1.00 -20.31
N LYS A 421 -30.96 -1.05 -21.34
CA LYS A 421 -29.78 -1.95 -21.35
C LYS A 421 -28.78 -1.60 -20.26
N ILE A 422 -28.55 -0.31 -20.01
CA ILE A 422 -27.67 0.14 -18.92
C ILE A 422 -28.20 -0.35 -17.57
N LEU A 423 -29.50 -0.14 -17.31
CA LEU A 423 -30.12 -0.52 -16.05
C LEU A 423 -30.19 -2.03 -15.84
N LEU A 424 -30.46 -2.82 -16.90
CA LEU A 424 -30.38 -4.28 -16.84
C LEU A 424 -28.96 -4.75 -16.51
N SER A 425 -27.94 -4.13 -17.10
CA SER A 425 -26.56 -4.45 -16.77
C SER A 425 -26.22 -4.07 -15.32
N ARG A 426 -26.70 -2.93 -14.83
CA ARG A 426 -26.54 -2.54 -13.43
C ARG A 426 -27.23 -3.53 -12.49
N LEU A 427 -28.45 -3.97 -12.82
CA LEU A 427 -29.20 -4.96 -12.06
C LEU A 427 -28.46 -6.32 -11.99
N GLU A 428 -27.92 -6.79 -13.12
CA GLU A 428 -27.08 -8.00 -13.19
C GLU A 428 -25.78 -7.90 -12.38
N ASN A 429 -25.29 -6.68 -12.15
CA ASN A 429 -24.04 -6.42 -11.44
C ASN A 429 -24.27 -5.83 -10.03
N LEU A 430 -25.51 -5.67 -9.57
CA LEU A 430 -25.83 -5.05 -8.29
C LEU A 430 -25.13 -5.80 -7.14
N ASP A 431 -25.11 -7.12 -7.20
CA ASP A 431 -24.43 -7.99 -6.23
C ASP A 431 -22.90 -7.76 -6.19
N ARG A 432 -22.31 -7.17 -7.23
CA ARG A 432 -20.87 -6.91 -7.33
C ARG A 432 -20.44 -5.56 -6.77
N GLU A 433 -21.37 -4.61 -6.68
CA GLU A 433 -21.13 -3.26 -6.17
C GLU A 433 -21.09 -3.23 -4.64
N TYR A 434 -21.88 -4.10 -3.99
CA TYR A 434 -21.93 -4.25 -2.54
C TYR A 434 -20.79 -5.14 -1.99
N ARG A 435 -19.55 -4.62 -2.03
CA ARG A 435 -18.37 -5.35 -1.54
C ARG A 435 -18.21 -5.25 -0.02
N PHE A 436 -18.59 -6.30 0.68
CA PHE A 436 -18.32 -6.56 2.11
C PHE A 436 -16.82 -6.75 2.46
N THR A 437 -15.89 -6.13 1.71
CA THR A 437 -14.45 -6.45 1.70
C THR A 437 -13.62 -5.80 2.81
N ARG A 438 -14.21 -4.93 3.65
CA ARG A 438 -13.46 -4.14 4.64
C ARG A 438 -13.24 -4.82 5.99
N ILE A 439 -13.80 -6.02 6.22
CA ILE A 439 -13.88 -6.62 7.57
C ILE A 439 -12.56 -7.30 8.06
N VAL A 440 -11.45 -7.05 7.37
CA VAL A 440 -10.32 -7.98 7.34
C VAL A 440 -9.29 -7.80 8.45
N LEU A 441 -9.06 -6.57 8.92
CA LEU A 441 -7.86 -6.22 9.69
C LEU A 441 -8.00 -6.43 11.21
N SER A 442 -9.22 -6.37 11.76
CA SER A 442 -9.45 -6.45 13.20
C SER A 442 -9.07 -7.82 13.79
N PHE A 443 -9.45 -8.92 13.15
CA PHE A 443 -9.14 -10.27 13.64
C PHE A 443 -7.63 -10.56 13.72
N GLU A 444 -6.85 -10.11 12.74
CA GLU A 444 -5.40 -10.34 12.70
C GLU A 444 -4.69 -9.61 13.86
N TYR A 445 -5.11 -8.38 14.17
CA TYR A 445 -4.60 -7.63 15.32
C TYR A 445 -4.96 -8.30 16.64
N ALA A 446 -6.23 -8.70 16.81
CA ALA A 446 -6.71 -9.33 18.03
C ALA A 446 -5.99 -10.66 18.33
N VAL A 447 -5.87 -11.56 17.34
CA VAL A 447 -5.13 -12.82 17.49
C VAL A 447 -3.69 -12.56 17.91
N THR A 448 -3.03 -11.59 17.27
CA THR A 448 -1.63 -11.25 17.58
C THR A 448 -1.48 -10.75 19.02
N VAL A 449 -2.34 -9.84 19.47
CA VAL A 449 -2.31 -9.30 20.84
C VAL A 449 -2.56 -10.39 21.89
N LEU A 450 -3.55 -11.26 21.64
CA LEU A 450 -3.89 -12.35 22.56
C LEU A 450 -2.77 -13.37 22.69
N LYS A 451 -2.11 -13.73 21.58
CA LYS A 451 -0.92 -14.59 21.59
C LYS A 451 0.23 -14.01 22.40
N GLU A 452 0.51 -12.70 22.24
CA GLU A 452 1.58 -12.03 22.98
C GLU A 452 1.30 -12.01 24.49
N LYS A 453 0.02 -11.85 24.87
CA LYS A 453 -0.43 -11.97 26.27
C LYS A 453 -0.50 -13.41 26.79
N LYS A 454 -0.16 -14.41 25.97
CA LYS A 454 -0.32 -15.83 26.28
C LYS A 454 -1.77 -16.24 26.58
N LEU A 455 -2.75 -15.46 26.12
CA LEU A 455 -4.18 -15.77 26.19
C LEU A 455 -4.59 -16.64 25.00
N ASN A 456 -3.90 -17.78 24.86
CA ASN A 456 -4.03 -18.67 23.70
C ASN A 456 -5.46 -19.20 23.51
N GLY A 457 -6.21 -19.43 24.60
CA GLY A 457 -7.60 -19.86 24.54
C GLY A 457 -8.54 -18.81 23.92
N GLU A 458 -8.32 -17.52 24.20
CA GLU A 458 -9.07 -16.44 23.57
C GLU A 458 -8.64 -16.23 22.12
N ALA A 459 -7.34 -16.35 21.83
CA ALA A 459 -6.84 -16.26 20.46
C ALA A 459 -7.46 -17.32 19.55
N LEU A 460 -7.65 -18.56 20.06
CA LEU A 460 -8.36 -19.63 19.35
C LEU A 460 -9.81 -19.25 19.03
N LYS A 461 -10.52 -18.64 19.99
CA LYS A 461 -11.91 -18.18 19.77
C LYS A 461 -11.96 -17.15 18.64
N VAL A 462 -11.04 -16.18 18.65
CA VAL A 462 -10.96 -15.17 17.57
C VAL A 462 -10.65 -15.81 16.21
N CYS A 463 -9.77 -16.82 16.15
CA CYS A 463 -9.54 -17.57 14.91
C CYS A 463 -10.82 -18.28 14.42
N ASP A 464 -11.58 -18.89 15.32
CA ASP A 464 -12.84 -19.56 14.98
C ASP A 464 -13.89 -18.59 14.46
N MET A 465 -14.03 -17.44 15.12
CA MET A 465 -14.90 -16.35 14.67
C MET A 465 -14.51 -15.84 13.28
N ALA A 466 -13.21 -15.64 13.03
CA ALA A 466 -12.73 -15.22 11.71
C ALA A 466 -13.05 -16.27 10.65
N ILE A 467 -12.83 -17.55 10.92
CA ILE A 467 -13.13 -18.65 10.00
C ILE A 467 -14.62 -18.69 9.66
N GLU A 468 -15.50 -18.60 10.66
CA GLU A 468 -16.94 -18.56 10.46
C GLU A 468 -17.36 -17.39 9.57
N HIS A 469 -16.87 -16.19 9.89
CA HIS A 469 -17.13 -14.98 9.12
C HIS A 469 -16.76 -15.15 7.63
N TYR A 470 -15.53 -15.56 7.33
CA TYR A 470 -15.09 -15.73 5.94
C TYR A 470 -15.78 -16.91 5.24
N SER A 471 -16.29 -17.90 5.99
CA SER A 471 -17.00 -19.04 5.42
C SER A 471 -18.39 -18.65 4.91
N ASN A 472 -19.01 -17.67 5.57
CA ASN A 472 -20.30 -17.07 5.22
C ASN A 472 -20.18 -15.88 4.26
N TYR A 473 -18.96 -15.56 3.82
CA TYR A 473 -18.68 -14.48 2.87
C TYR A 473 -19.29 -14.80 1.49
N PRO A 474 -19.93 -13.85 0.79
CA PRO A 474 -20.50 -14.08 -0.54
C PRO A 474 -19.46 -14.61 -1.53
N LYS A 475 -19.69 -15.82 -2.08
CA LYS A 475 -18.72 -16.56 -2.93
C LYS A 475 -18.98 -16.41 -4.43
N ASP A 476 -19.97 -15.63 -4.80
CA ASP A 476 -20.45 -15.40 -6.16
C ASP A 476 -19.45 -14.63 -7.06
N LEU A 477 -18.35 -14.14 -6.49
CA LEU A 477 -17.24 -13.52 -7.21
C LEU A 477 -15.92 -14.27 -6.99
N LYS A 478 -15.32 -14.80 -8.07
CA LYS A 478 -14.03 -15.53 -8.04
C LYS A 478 -12.91 -14.79 -7.27
N PRO A 479 -12.72 -13.46 -7.37
CA PRO A 479 -11.71 -12.76 -6.58
C PRO A 479 -12.03 -12.74 -5.08
N ALA A 480 -13.31 -12.60 -4.71
CA ALA A 480 -13.76 -12.58 -3.32
C ALA A 480 -13.66 -13.98 -2.68
N GLU A 481 -14.02 -15.02 -3.43
CA GLU A 481 -13.86 -16.42 -3.03
C GLU A 481 -12.40 -16.76 -2.77
N MET A 482 -11.48 -16.28 -3.62
CA MET A 482 -10.03 -16.49 -3.46
C MET A 482 -9.50 -15.82 -2.18
N ILE A 483 -9.91 -14.57 -1.92
CA ILE A 483 -9.51 -13.82 -0.71
C ILE A 483 -10.08 -14.49 0.55
N ALA A 484 -11.36 -14.82 0.56
CA ALA A 484 -12.02 -15.50 1.68
C ALA A 484 -11.35 -16.86 1.97
N SER A 485 -11.11 -17.65 0.91
CA SER A 485 -10.40 -18.93 1.01
C SER A 485 -8.98 -18.78 1.57
N GLN A 486 -8.24 -17.77 1.11
CA GLN A 486 -6.91 -17.47 1.62
C GLN A 486 -6.95 -17.09 3.11
N LYS A 487 -7.91 -16.26 3.52
CA LYS A 487 -8.07 -15.83 4.91
C LYS A 487 -8.47 -16.98 5.82
N ILE A 488 -9.43 -17.81 5.42
CA ILE A 488 -9.79 -19.05 6.13
C ILE A 488 -8.55 -19.92 6.35
N ASN A 489 -7.75 -20.13 5.31
CA ASN A 489 -6.54 -20.94 5.41
C ASN A 489 -5.51 -20.33 6.36
N ASN A 490 -5.33 -19.00 6.32
CA ASN A 490 -4.44 -18.30 7.25
C ASN A 490 -4.91 -18.51 8.71
N PHE A 491 -6.19 -18.28 9.01
CA PHE A 491 -6.71 -18.46 10.37
C PHE A 491 -6.75 -19.92 10.82
N LYS A 492 -6.95 -20.89 9.92
CA LYS A 492 -6.80 -22.33 10.23
C LYS A 492 -5.35 -22.69 10.60
N ASN A 493 -4.38 -22.19 9.84
CA ASN A 493 -2.96 -22.40 10.14
C ASN A 493 -2.58 -21.75 11.46
N GLU A 494 -3.08 -20.54 11.71
CA GLU A 494 -2.86 -19.80 12.94
C GLU A 494 -3.48 -20.54 14.15
N LYS A 495 -4.74 -20.99 14.02
CA LYS A 495 -5.42 -21.82 15.03
C LYS A 495 -4.62 -23.07 15.37
N LYS A 496 -4.09 -23.76 14.34
CA LYS A 496 -3.25 -24.95 14.53
C LYS A 496 -1.98 -24.61 15.31
N ALA A 497 -1.28 -23.54 14.93
CA ALA A 497 -0.06 -23.11 15.61
C ALA A 497 -0.32 -22.74 17.08
N ILE A 498 -1.43 -22.06 17.38
CA ILE A 498 -1.82 -21.74 18.77
C ILE A 498 -2.17 -23.01 19.55
N GLY A 499 -2.88 -23.95 18.94
CA GLY A 499 -3.25 -25.23 19.56
C GLY A 499 -2.04 -26.10 19.89
N GLU A 500 -0.97 -26.03 19.11
CA GLU A 500 0.31 -26.70 19.40
C GLU A 500 1.04 -26.08 20.60
N LEU A 501 0.84 -24.78 20.88
CA LEU A 501 1.42 -24.09 22.05
C LEU A 501 0.65 -24.38 23.36
N LEU A 502 -0.53 -24.98 23.29
CA LEU A 502 -1.35 -25.37 24.45
C LEU A 502 -1.18 -26.85 24.85
N LYS A 503 -0.49 -27.63 24.02
CA LYS A 503 -0.08 -29.00 24.30
C LYS A 503 1.31 -29.00 24.90
#